data_AF-Q88BX9-F1
#
_entry.id   AF-Q88BX9-F1
#
_cell.length_a   1.000
_cell.length_b   1.000
_cell.length_c   1.000
_cell.angle_alpha   90.00
_cell.angle_beta   90.00
_cell.angle_gamma   90.00
#
_symmetry.space_group_name_H-M   'P 1'
#
loop_
_entity.id
_entity.type
_entity.pdbx_description
1 polymer ?
#
loop_
_entity_poly.entity_id
_entity_poly.type
_entity_poly.pdbx_seq_one_letter_code
_entity_poly.pdbx_strand_id
1 'polypeptide(L)'
;MLLRIQPDESLRSYVERNLYLQFRNSDLDILKSAELRYFSWSNRQVKLVGSIMGWHGCYGFNKLVHLHTDYPFRSVFKPTKFLAYSGAEFVYGQYCFDSLADTRTYCPLCVNEDIQSLGYSYWRRLHPHVTVCAKHNVDLLSYCQFCEQPFSRDGHSVQVMWSGCCGRSLGSARPTANRDPLALRLAQFYGRICLLEHHLALETVLRVLESKLKNIDNEIVDQSFREAIDEFIADTELRKERGYGFILHEDRQYGLLDLIALIYEGFDDFLGHYLSLESGSALIDSCWSTYQIRSDYFDHYIEEDYRHGVALWSLRDFDHYKAHSLRDRRPRLYRCCNVADSRRDLRFSPRLVKASLPAVPRLGATGWAPVTTSRSLLGNRSSIDDTCARQLQ
;
A
#
# COMPACT_ATOMS: atom_id res chain seq x y z
N MET A 1 -21.54 6.04 16.72
CA MET A 1 -21.03 6.51 15.41
C MET A 1 -19.52 6.62 15.46
N LEU A 2 -18.82 6.03 14.47
CA LEU A 2 -17.37 6.09 14.35
C LEU A 2 -16.89 7.52 14.08
N LEU A 3 -15.73 7.88 14.64
CA LEU A 3 -15.05 9.13 14.30
C LEU A 3 -14.57 9.10 12.85
N ARG A 4 -14.36 10.28 12.26
CA ARG A 4 -13.73 10.39 10.94
C ARG A 4 -12.24 10.09 11.07
N ILE A 5 -11.72 9.16 10.27
CA ILE A 5 -10.27 8.93 10.12
C ILE A 5 -9.61 10.10 9.38
N GLN A 6 -8.43 10.54 9.83
CA GLN A 6 -7.69 11.61 9.15
C GLN A 6 -6.84 11.05 7.99
N PRO A 7 -6.56 11.85 6.94
CA PRO A 7 -5.91 11.35 5.72
C PRO A 7 -4.57 10.63 5.92
N ASP A 8 -3.77 11.08 6.89
CA ASP A 8 -2.47 10.53 7.25
C ASP A 8 -2.47 9.85 8.64
N GLU A 9 -3.64 9.61 9.24
CA GLU A 9 -3.75 8.87 10.49
C GLU A 9 -3.43 7.39 10.30
N SER A 10 -2.64 6.81 11.20
CA SER A 10 -2.39 5.37 11.21
C SER A 10 -3.64 4.59 11.63
N LEU A 11 -3.83 3.38 11.10
CA LEU A 11 -4.99 2.54 11.46
C LEU A 11 -5.12 2.30 12.97
N ARG A 12 -4.00 2.07 13.67
CA ARG A 12 -4.04 1.89 15.13
C ARG A 12 -4.43 3.17 15.85
N SER A 13 -3.91 4.33 15.44
CA SER A 13 -4.35 5.62 16.00
C SER A 13 -5.85 5.78 15.89
N TYR A 14 -6.41 5.50 14.71
CA TYR A 14 -7.84 5.61 14.47
C TYR A 14 -8.66 4.74 15.44
N VAL A 15 -8.29 3.47 15.58
CA VAL A 15 -8.98 2.55 16.50
C VAL A 15 -8.87 3.03 17.94
N GLU A 16 -7.66 3.33 18.41
CA GLU A 16 -7.42 3.76 19.80
C GLU A 16 -8.07 5.11 20.10
N ARG A 17 -8.15 6.02 19.12
CA ARG A 17 -8.81 7.32 19.27
C ARG A 17 -10.31 7.18 19.44
N ASN A 18 -10.93 6.30 18.66
CA ASN A 18 -12.36 5.97 18.82
C ASN A 18 -12.60 5.40 20.22
N LEU A 19 -11.78 4.45 20.66
CA LEU A 19 -11.91 3.84 21.99
C LEU A 19 -11.71 4.85 23.12
N TYR A 20 -10.74 5.75 22.99
CA TYR A 20 -10.40 6.73 24.01
C TYR A 20 -11.45 7.85 24.11
N LEU A 21 -11.75 8.53 23.00
CA LEU A 21 -12.64 9.69 23.00
C LEU A 21 -14.12 9.32 23.19
N GLN A 22 -14.48 8.07 22.91
CA GLN A 22 -15.86 7.59 23.01
C GLN A 22 -15.96 6.39 23.96
N PHE A 23 -15.17 6.36 25.05
CA PHE A 23 -15.07 5.22 25.97
C PHE A 23 -16.40 4.74 26.59
N ARG A 24 -17.41 5.62 26.68
CA ARG A 24 -18.76 5.29 27.18
C ARG A 24 -19.72 4.78 26.10
N ASN A 25 -19.30 4.75 24.84
CA ASN A 25 -20.12 4.31 23.74
C ASN A 25 -20.02 2.79 23.57
N SER A 26 -21.08 2.07 23.95
CA SER A 26 -21.18 0.61 23.79
C SER A 26 -21.20 0.17 22.33
N ASP A 27 -21.59 1.03 21.39
CA ASP A 27 -21.55 0.70 19.94
C ASP A 27 -20.12 0.44 19.45
N LEU A 28 -19.11 0.89 20.20
CA LEU A 28 -17.70 0.70 19.89
C LEU A 28 -17.09 -0.52 20.56
N ASP A 29 -17.90 -1.36 21.22
CA ASP A 29 -17.42 -2.62 21.80
C ASP A 29 -16.83 -3.55 20.72
N ILE A 30 -17.25 -3.39 19.46
CA ILE A 30 -16.63 -4.08 18.32
C ILE A 30 -15.15 -3.72 18.13
N LEU A 31 -14.72 -2.50 18.48
CA LEU A 31 -13.32 -2.09 18.46
C LEU A 31 -12.54 -2.60 19.69
N LYS A 32 -13.23 -3.08 20.74
CA LYS A 32 -12.61 -3.67 21.94
C LYS A 32 -12.24 -5.14 21.75
N SER A 33 -12.43 -5.70 20.56
CA SER A 33 -12.17 -7.11 20.24
C SER A 33 -10.73 -7.51 20.61
N ALA A 34 -10.54 -8.79 20.94
CA ALA A 34 -9.22 -9.29 21.32
C ALA A 34 -8.21 -9.14 20.16
N GLU A 35 -8.66 -9.27 18.92
CA GLU A 35 -7.86 -9.16 17.69
C GLU A 35 -7.19 -7.79 17.53
N LEU A 36 -7.86 -6.71 17.92
CA LEU A 36 -7.32 -5.34 17.81
C LEU A 36 -6.37 -4.97 18.96
N ARG A 37 -6.42 -5.70 20.08
CA ARG A 37 -5.50 -5.52 21.22
C ARG A 37 -4.12 -6.11 20.99
N TYR A 38 -3.94 -6.91 19.94
CA TYR A 38 -2.62 -7.47 19.63
C TYR A 38 -1.61 -6.36 19.33
N PHE A 39 -0.39 -6.56 19.84
CA PHE A 39 0.70 -5.61 19.67
C PHE A 39 1.18 -5.53 18.21
N SER A 40 1.02 -6.59 17.42
CA SER A 40 1.32 -6.64 15.98
C SER A 40 0.04 -6.88 15.18
N TRP A 41 -0.16 -6.08 14.13
CA TRP A 41 -1.31 -6.13 13.24
C TRP A 41 -0.91 -6.66 11.87
N SER A 42 -1.58 -7.74 11.48
CA SER A 42 -1.48 -8.39 10.17
C SER A 42 -2.68 -8.01 9.31
N ASN A 43 -2.84 -8.70 8.17
CA ASN A 43 -4.02 -8.53 7.32
C ASN A 43 -5.36 -8.75 8.05
N ARG A 44 -5.37 -9.56 9.13
CA ARG A 44 -6.60 -9.88 9.90
C ARG A 44 -7.17 -8.64 10.56
N GLN A 45 -6.32 -7.86 11.21
CA GLN A 45 -6.73 -6.63 11.89
C GLN A 45 -7.19 -5.58 10.89
N VAL A 46 -6.49 -5.42 9.76
CA VAL A 46 -6.91 -4.48 8.71
C VAL A 46 -8.27 -4.86 8.12
N LYS A 47 -8.50 -6.15 7.83
CA LYS A 47 -9.82 -6.63 7.35
C LYS A 47 -10.93 -6.42 8.37
N LEU A 48 -10.64 -6.58 9.66
CA LEU A 48 -11.58 -6.32 10.74
C LEU A 48 -11.94 -4.83 10.80
N VAL A 49 -10.95 -3.94 10.79
CA VAL A 49 -11.16 -2.49 10.74
C VAL A 49 -11.96 -2.09 9.49
N GLY A 50 -11.61 -2.64 8.33
CA GLY A 50 -12.37 -2.41 7.09
C GLY A 50 -13.82 -2.87 7.20
N SER A 51 -14.07 -4.03 7.79
CA SER A 51 -15.43 -4.51 8.02
C SER A 51 -16.23 -3.60 8.95
N ILE A 52 -15.60 -3.06 10.00
CA ILE A 52 -16.22 -2.09 10.93
C ILE A 52 -16.54 -0.78 10.21
N MET A 53 -15.68 -0.34 9.29
CA MET A 53 -15.89 0.87 8.47
C MET A 53 -16.84 0.66 7.27
N GLY A 54 -17.33 -0.56 7.06
CA GLY A 54 -18.12 -0.94 5.88
C GLY A 54 -17.30 -1.04 4.58
N TRP A 55 -15.97 -1.02 4.68
CA TRP A 55 -15.02 -1.18 3.58
C TRP A 55 -14.60 -2.64 3.48
N HIS A 56 -15.46 -3.43 2.86
CA HIS A 56 -15.28 -4.87 2.73
C HIS A 56 -14.39 -5.25 1.52
N GLY A 57 -13.99 -6.52 1.48
CA GLY A 57 -13.28 -7.10 0.34
C GLY A 57 -11.84 -6.62 0.20
N CYS A 58 -11.20 -7.01 -0.91
CA CYS A 58 -9.82 -6.63 -1.22
C CYS A 58 -9.69 -5.14 -1.51
N TYR A 59 -10.71 -4.48 -2.07
CA TYR A 59 -10.70 -3.03 -2.30
C TYR A 59 -10.61 -2.26 -1.00
N GLY A 60 -11.50 -2.57 -0.04
CA GLY A 60 -11.48 -1.92 1.26
C GLY A 60 -10.15 -2.13 1.99
N PHE A 61 -9.63 -3.35 1.94
CA PHE A 61 -8.30 -3.68 2.47
C PHE A 61 -7.18 -2.86 1.82
N ASN A 62 -7.08 -2.90 0.48
CA ASN A 62 -6.02 -2.21 -0.28
C ASN A 62 -6.06 -0.69 -0.07
N LYS A 63 -7.27 -0.13 0.00
CA LYS A 63 -7.48 1.28 0.34
C LYS A 63 -6.96 1.62 1.74
N LEU A 64 -7.26 0.81 2.76
CA LEU A 64 -6.81 1.05 4.13
C LEU A 64 -5.29 0.96 4.26
N VAL A 65 -4.68 -0.06 3.68
CA VAL A 65 -3.22 -0.21 3.76
C VAL A 65 -2.52 0.91 2.99
N HIS A 66 -3.04 1.33 1.83
CA HIS A 66 -2.50 2.48 1.10
C HIS A 66 -2.61 3.78 1.91
N LEU A 67 -3.78 4.07 2.49
CA LEU A 67 -4.04 5.37 3.11
C LEU A 67 -3.62 5.48 4.58
N HIS A 68 -3.36 4.38 5.28
CA HIS A 68 -3.25 4.42 6.75
C HIS A 68 -2.14 3.52 7.31
N THR A 69 -1.22 3.06 6.46
CA THR A 69 -0.02 2.29 6.84
C THR A 69 1.19 2.78 6.03
N ASP A 70 2.37 2.20 6.24
CA ASP A 70 3.57 2.43 5.44
C ASP A 70 3.57 1.69 4.09
N TYR A 71 2.54 0.90 3.81
CA TYR A 71 2.47 0.06 2.61
C TYR A 71 2.61 0.77 1.25
N PRO A 72 2.25 2.06 1.05
CA PRO A 72 2.56 2.77 -0.20
C PRO A 72 4.00 2.62 -0.64
N PHE A 73 4.91 2.58 0.33
CA PHE A 73 6.32 2.36 0.11
C PHE A 73 6.64 1.09 -0.69
N ARG A 74 5.92 0.00 -0.41
CA ARG A 74 6.12 -1.31 -1.02
C ARG A 74 5.42 -1.47 -2.37
N SER A 75 4.40 -0.65 -2.62
CA SER A 75 3.36 -0.90 -3.62
C SER A 75 3.26 0.18 -4.69
N VAL A 76 3.79 1.37 -4.42
CA VAL A 76 3.95 2.42 -5.44
C VAL A 76 4.97 1.99 -6.48
N PHE A 77 6.14 1.51 -6.03
CA PHE A 77 7.17 0.94 -6.90
C PHE A 77 6.81 -0.51 -7.22
N LYS A 78 6.36 -0.77 -8.44
CA LYS A 78 5.77 -2.06 -8.79
C LYS A 78 6.23 -2.53 -10.16
N PRO A 79 6.56 -3.82 -10.33
CA PRO A 79 6.84 -4.34 -11.66
C PRO A 79 5.60 -4.25 -12.53
N THR A 80 5.77 -3.86 -13.80
CA THR A 80 4.68 -3.67 -14.78
C THR A 80 3.77 -4.89 -14.94
N LYS A 81 4.27 -6.09 -14.60
CA LYS A 81 3.54 -7.35 -14.72
C LYS A 81 2.56 -7.62 -13.57
N PHE A 82 2.73 -6.97 -12.42
CA PHE A 82 1.91 -7.28 -11.24
C PHE A 82 0.58 -6.54 -11.25
N LEU A 83 -0.53 -7.26 -11.08
CA LEU A 83 -1.88 -6.70 -11.12
C LEU A 83 -2.46 -6.38 -9.74
N ALA A 84 -2.06 -7.09 -8.69
CA ALA A 84 -2.56 -6.89 -7.33
C ALA A 84 -1.82 -5.76 -6.60
N TYR A 85 -2.53 -4.86 -5.91
CA TYR A 85 -1.89 -3.78 -5.13
C TYR A 85 -1.09 -4.32 -3.95
N SER A 86 -1.70 -5.18 -3.13
CA SER A 86 -1.07 -5.81 -1.98
C SER A 86 -0.50 -7.21 -2.23
N GLY A 87 -0.33 -7.59 -3.50
CA GLY A 87 0.10 -8.93 -3.87
C GLY A 87 -0.76 -9.99 -3.18
N ALA A 88 -0.10 -10.87 -2.42
CA ALA A 88 -0.74 -11.96 -1.69
C ALA A 88 -1.06 -11.62 -0.22
N GLU A 89 -0.79 -10.40 0.23
CA GLU A 89 -1.01 -9.98 1.63
C GLU A 89 -2.48 -10.00 2.02
N PHE A 90 -3.38 -9.75 1.07
CA PHE A 90 -4.80 -9.94 1.32
C PHE A 90 -5.13 -11.38 1.74
N VAL A 91 -4.40 -12.40 1.29
CA VAL A 91 -4.67 -13.79 1.62
C VAL A 91 -3.85 -14.27 2.82
N TYR A 92 -2.52 -14.16 2.75
CA TYR A 92 -1.63 -14.80 3.72
C TYR A 92 -1.27 -13.93 4.91
N GLY A 93 -1.23 -12.60 4.74
CA GLY A 93 -0.93 -11.65 5.81
C GLY A 93 0.43 -11.86 6.45
N GLN A 94 1.47 -11.94 5.62
CA GLN A 94 2.85 -12.06 6.08
C GLN A 94 3.38 -10.71 6.58
N TYR A 95 2.85 -9.61 6.02
CA TYR A 95 3.22 -8.27 6.38
C TYR A 95 2.62 -7.81 7.73
N CYS A 96 3.47 -7.19 8.54
CA CYS A 96 3.08 -6.49 9.75
C CYS A 96 2.77 -5.03 9.41
N PHE A 97 1.49 -4.68 9.33
CA PHE A 97 1.02 -3.33 8.97
C PHE A 97 1.16 -2.31 10.11
N ASP A 98 1.27 -2.79 11.35
CA ASP A 98 1.44 -1.94 12.52
C ASP A 98 1.96 -2.78 13.70
N SER A 99 2.98 -2.29 14.41
CA SER A 99 3.61 -2.98 15.54
C SER A 99 3.83 -2.01 16.71
N LEU A 100 3.51 -2.47 17.92
CA LEU A 100 3.91 -1.82 19.17
C LEU A 100 5.21 -2.40 19.73
N ALA A 101 5.83 -3.39 19.08
CA ALA A 101 7.20 -3.76 19.40
C ALA A 101 8.17 -2.65 18.98
N ASP A 102 7.82 -1.93 17.92
CA ASP A 102 8.55 -0.77 17.42
C ASP A 102 8.12 0.50 18.16
N THR A 103 9.09 1.38 18.38
CA THR A 103 8.83 2.66 19.05
C THR A 103 8.20 3.64 18.08
N ARG A 104 7.03 4.15 18.44
CA ARG A 104 6.36 5.19 17.65
C ARG A 104 7.06 6.52 17.80
N THR A 105 7.04 7.29 16.72
CA THR A 105 7.60 8.64 16.70
C THR A 105 6.51 9.65 16.35
N TYR A 106 6.64 10.87 16.85
CA TYR A 106 5.72 11.96 16.53
C TYR A 106 6.43 13.32 16.52
N CYS A 107 5.81 14.29 15.86
CA CYS A 107 6.24 15.68 15.91
C CYS A 107 5.36 16.47 16.90
N PRO A 108 5.93 17.11 17.95
CA PRO A 108 5.13 17.88 18.90
C PRO A 108 4.51 19.13 18.27
N LEU A 109 5.12 19.69 17.22
CA LEU A 109 4.57 20.82 16.47
C LEU A 109 3.33 20.40 15.67
N CYS A 110 3.37 19.26 14.97
CA CYS A 110 2.18 18.71 14.33
C CYS A 110 1.06 18.46 15.36
N VAL A 111 1.38 17.90 16.52
CA VAL A 111 0.37 17.66 17.58
C VAL A 111 -0.29 18.96 18.02
N ASN A 112 0.47 20.03 18.23
CA ASN A 112 -0.09 21.34 18.56
C ASN A 112 -0.98 21.90 17.45
N GLU A 113 -0.53 21.82 16.20
CA GLU A 113 -1.31 22.28 15.05
C GLU A 113 -2.62 21.49 14.89
N ASP A 114 -2.58 20.17 15.08
CA ASP A 114 -3.78 19.32 15.03
C ASP A 114 -4.76 19.71 16.14
N ILE A 115 -4.28 19.94 17.36
CA ILE A 115 -5.13 20.40 18.47
C ILE A 115 -5.75 21.77 18.16
N GLN A 116 -4.98 22.70 17.59
CA GLN A 116 -5.48 24.03 17.25
C GLN A 116 -6.48 24.01 16.09
N SER A 117 -6.26 23.16 15.08
CA SER A 117 -7.07 23.15 13.85
C SER A 117 -8.25 22.18 13.88
N LEU A 118 -8.08 21.01 14.52
CA LEU A 118 -9.08 19.93 14.57
C LEU A 118 -9.71 19.76 15.96
N GLY A 119 -9.10 20.34 17.00
CA GLY A 119 -9.49 20.13 18.40
C GLY A 119 -8.92 18.86 19.03
N TYR A 120 -8.18 18.05 18.28
CA TYR A 120 -7.54 16.82 18.75
C TYR A 120 -6.34 16.47 17.88
N SER A 121 -5.40 15.70 18.44
CA SER A 121 -4.25 15.14 17.73
C SER A 121 -4.44 13.65 17.41
N TYR A 122 -3.54 13.10 16.61
CA TYR A 122 -3.53 11.68 16.23
C TYR A 122 -2.12 11.22 15.87
N TRP A 123 -1.87 9.90 15.88
CA TRP A 123 -0.61 9.37 15.35
C TRP A 123 -0.70 9.22 13.85
N ARG A 124 0.25 9.87 13.18
CA ARG A 124 0.43 9.74 11.73
C ARG A 124 0.94 8.35 11.36
N ARG A 125 0.92 8.03 10.06
CA ARG A 125 1.53 6.80 9.52
C ARG A 125 2.98 6.71 10.00
N LEU A 126 3.37 5.53 10.49
CA LEU A 126 4.74 5.26 10.89
C LEU A 126 5.54 4.89 9.66
N HIS A 127 6.84 5.20 9.65
CA HIS A 127 7.78 4.62 8.70
C HIS A 127 9.11 4.40 9.43
N PRO A 128 9.69 3.19 9.43
CA PRO A 128 10.87 2.87 10.26
C PRO A 128 12.07 3.79 10.05
N HIS A 129 12.31 4.26 8.81
CA HIS A 129 13.47 5.09 8.49
C HIS A 129 13.19 6.61 8.56
N VAL A 130 11.95 7.04 8.78
CA VAL A 130 11.64 8.48 8.88
C VAL A 130 11.83 8.93 10.32
N THR A 131 12.91 9.68 10.57
CA THR A 131 13.31 10.16 11.90
C THR A 131 12.99 11.63 12.14
N VAL A 132 12.60 12.38 11.11
CA VAL A 132 12.33 13.82 11.19
C VAL A 132 10.98 14.17 10.58
N CYS A 133 10.41 15.30 11.00
CA CYS A 133 9.16 15.80 10.45
C CYS A 133 9.39 16.49 9.11
N ALA A 134 8.77 15.99 8.03
CA ALA A 134 8.83 16.58 6.70
C ALA A 134 8.33 18.04 6.65
N LYS A 135 7.37 18.41 7.52
CA LYS A 135 6.75 19.74 7.56
C LYS A 135 7.56 20.72 8.40
N HIS A 136 7.99 20.32 9.59
CA HIS A 136 8.60 21.24 10.57
C HIS A 136 10.12 21.16 10.65
N ASN A 137 10.75 20.18 9.99
CA ASN A 137 12.19 19.93 10.04
C ASN A 137 12.73 19.83 11.49
N VAL A 138 12.05 19.03 12.31
CA VAL A 138 12.43 18.72 13.68
C VAL A 138 12.51 17.22 13.86
N ASP A 139 13.35 16.77 14.79
CA ASP A 139 13.46 15.35 15.13
C ASP A 139 12.11 14.84 15.66
N LEU A 140 11.69 13.67 15.20
CA LEU A 140 10.52 12.99 15.74
C LEU A 140 10.88 12.35 17.08
N LEU A 141 10.02 12.56 18.07
CA LEU A 141 10.25 12.08 19.43
C LEU A 141 9.79 10.62 19.56
N SER A 142 10.73 9.74 19.89
CA SER A 142 10.49 8.30 20.19
C SER A 142 10.26 8.03 21.68
N TYR A 143 10.57 9.00 22.55
CA TYR A 143 10.37 8.91 24.00
C TYR A 143 9.61 10.13 24.53
N CYS A 144 8.87 9.91 25.61
CA CYS A 144 8.19 10.99 26.31
C CYS A 144 9.21 11.86 27.05
N GLN A 145 9.33 13.14 26.67
CA GLN A 145 10.24 14.09 27.34
C GLN A 145 9.85 14.43 28.80
N PHE A 146 8.74 13.89 29.31
CA PHE A 146 8.26 14.18 30.67
C PHE A 146 8.53 13.05 31.68
N CYS A 147 8.69 11.81 31.21
CA CYS A 147 8.90 10.62 32.05
C CYS A 147 9.87 9.60 31.44
N GLU A 148 10.42 9.90 30.27
CA GLU A 148 11.43 9.11 29.54
C GLU A 148 10.97 7.72 29.08
N GLN A 149 9.68 7.41 29.18
CA GLN A 149 9.13 6.16 28.67
C GLN A 149 9.01 6.17 27.13
N PRO A 150 9.32 5.05 26.45
CA PRO A 150 9.15 4.94 25.00
C PRO A 150 7.67 4.90 24.60
N PHE A 151 7.35 5.26 23.35
CA PHE A 151 6.02 5.08 22.78
C PHE A 151 5.87 3.69 22.14
N SER A 152 6.05 2.65 22.94
CA SER A 152 5.99 1.25 22.53
C SER A 152 5.26 0.41 23.59
N ARG A 153 5.17 -0.90 23.37
CA ARG A 153 4.59 -1.87 24.32
C ARG A 153 5.23 -1.83 25.71
N ASP A 154 6.49 -1.39 25.81
CA ASP A 154 7.25 -1.39 27.06
C ASP A 154 7.16 -0.05 27.82
N GLY A 155 6.41 0.92 27.29
CA GLY A 155 6.22 2.23 27.90
C GLY A 155 4.79 2.75 27.73
N HIS A 156 4.65 3.87 27.03
CA HIS A 156 3.35 4.48 26.76
C HIS A 156 2.58 3.76 25.65
N SER A 157 1.32 3.42 25.95
CA SER A 157 0.36 3.04 24.92
C SER A 157 0.04 4.23 24.00
N VAL A 158 -0.52 3.94 22.83
CA VAL A 158 -0.96 4.93 21.83
C VAL A 158 -1.87 6.01 22.42
N GLN A 159 -2.61 5.68 23.49
CA GLN A 159 -3.54 6.58 24.17
C GLN A 159 -2.88 7.81 24.81
N VAL A 160 -1.57 7.77 25.06
CA VAL A 160 -0.81 8.91 25.60
C VAL A 160 -0.95 10.17 24.75
N MET A 161 -1.23 10.02 23.45
CA MET A 161 -1.51 11.14 22.54
C MET A 161 -2.64 12.04 23.03
N TRP A 162 -3.64 11.45 23.70
CA TRP A 162 -4.82 12.16 24.18
C TRP A 162 -4.86 12.27 25.70
N SER A 163 -4.36 11.26 26.42
CA SER A 163 -4.31 11.33 27.89
C SER A 163 -3.21 12.25 28.41
N GLY A 164 -2.20 12.55 27.57
CA GLY A 164 -0.99 13.22 28.01
C GLY A 164 -0.17 12.38 29.00
N CYS A 165 0.87 13.00 29.54
CA CYS A 165 1.72 12.43 30.58
C CYS A 165 2.13 13.51 31.58
N CYS A 166 2.18 13.18 32.87
CA CYS A 166 2.56 14.12 33.94
C CYS A 166 1.77 15.45 33.91
N GLY A 167 0.48 15.40 33.57
CA GLY A 167 -0.40 16.56 33.44
C GLY A 167 -0.14 17.44 32.22
N ARG A 168 0.68 16.98 31.26
CA ARG A 168 1.05 17.74 30.07
C ARG A 168 0.64 17.01 28.79
N SER A 169 0.21 17.78 27.80
CA SER A 169 -0.01 17.28 26.43
C SER A 169 1.33 17.01 25.76
N LEU A 170 1.38 15.99 24.90
CA LEU A 170 2.56 15.70 24.08
C LEU A 170 2.94 16.86 23.16
N GLY A 171 1.98 17.69 22.75
CA GLY A 171 2.28 18.90 21.96
C GLY A 171 3.14 19.92 22.71
N SER A 172 3.15 19.90 24.05
CA SER A 172 3.98 20.79 24.86
C SER A 172 5.46 20.37 24.96
N ALA A 173 5.82 19.23 24.36
CA ALA A 173 7.21 18.78 24.32
C ALA A 173 8.07 19.75 23.49
N ARG A 174 9.34 19.90 23.86
CA ARG A 174 10.28 20.82 23.20
C ARG A 174 10.83 20.15 21.93
N PRO A 175 10.63 20.74 20.75
CA PRO A 175 11.21 20.20 19.52
C PRO A 175 12.72 20.43 19.47
N THR A 176 13.45 19.49 18.88
CA THR A 176 14.86 19.66 18.50
C THR A 176 14.94 19.87 16.99
N ALA A 177 15.61 20.94 16.56
CA ALA A 177 15.77 21.20 15.13
C ALA A 177 16.70 20.15 14.50
N ASN A 178 16.25 19.56 13.40
CA ASN A 178 17.06 18.63 12.62
C ASN A 178 18.18 19.39 11.88
N ARG A 179 19.36 18.78 11.82
CA ARG A 179 20.53 19.31 11.09
C ARG A 179 20.98 18.43 9.92
N ASP A 180 20.35 17.29 9.72
CA ASP A 180 20.63 16.37 8.63
C ASP A 180 19.70 16.65 7.43
N PRO A 181 20.21 17.25 6.34
CA PRO A 181 19.42 17.54 5.16
C PRO A 181 18.88 16.27 4.48
N LEU A 182 19.60 15.15 4.56
CA LEU A 182 19.19 13.89 3.95
C LEU A 182 17.99 13.30 4.69
N ALA A 183 17.99 13.33 6.03
CA ALA A 183 16.84 12.90 6.82
C ALA A 183 15.58 13.71 6.48
N LEU A 184 15.70 15.04 6.33
CA LEU A 184 14.58 15.89 5.92
C LEU A 184 14.07 15.52 4.53
N ARG A 185 15.00 15.34 3.58
CA ARG A 185 14.68 14.98 2.21
C ARG A 185 13.97 13.62 2.14
N LEU A 186 14.46 12.63 2.88
CA LEU A 186 13.82 11.32 3.00
C LEU A 186 12.39 11.43 3.52
N ALA A 187 12.18 12.20 4.59
CA ALA A 187 10.85 12.44 5.16
C ALA A 187 9.90 13.10 4.15
N GLN A 188 10.39 14.07 3.39
CA GLN A 188 9.62 14.74 2.34
C GLN A 188 9.28 13.78 1.18
N PHE A 189 10.24 12.98 0.73
CA PHE A 189 10.03 12.00 -0.33
C PHE A 189 9.01 10.94 0.09
N TYR A 190 9.09 10.45 1.34
CA TYR A 190 8.07 9.55 1.89
C TYR A 190 6.68 10.18 1.88
N GLY A 191 6.56 11.44 2.28
CA GLY A 191 5.32 12.20 2.20
C GLY A 191 4.77 12.30 0.77
N ARG A 192 5.64 12.52 -0.22
CA ARG A 192 5.25 12.57 -1.64
C ARG A 192 4.81 11.22 -2.17
N ILE A 193 5.50 10.13 -1.81
CA ILE A 193 5.10 8.75 -2.18
C ILE A 193 3.71 8.42 -1.66
N CYS A 194 3.41 8.80 -0.42
CA CYS A 194 2.10 8.59 0.20
C CYS A 194 0.95 9.35 -0.49
N LEU A 195 1.26 10.33 -1.35
CA LEU A 195 0.30 11.16 -2.08
C LEU A 195 0.26 10.85 -3.59
N LEU A 196 1.06 9.91 -4.07
CA LEU A 196 1.03 9.53 -5.48
C LEU A 196 -0.29 8.85 -5.84
N GLU A 197 -0.82 9.21 -7.01
CA GLU A 197 -2.04 8.60 -7.58
C GLU A 197 -1.72 7.46 -8.56
N HIS A 198 -0.46 7.35 -9.00
CA HIS A 198 -0.02 6.43 -10.04
C HIS A 198 1.08 5.49 -9.54
N HIS A 199 1.06 4.27 -10.06
CA HIS A 199 2.15 3.32 -9.89
C HIS A 199 3.39 3.75 -10.69
N LEU A 200 4.57 3.60 -10.09
CA LEU A 200 5.83 3.78 -10.78
C LEU A 200 6.36 2.40 -11.16
N ALA A 201 6.51 2.17 -12.46
CA ALA A 201 7.09 0.92 -12.95
C ALA A 201 8.50 0.78 -12.40
N LEU A 202 8.71 -0.28 -11.64
CA LEU A 202 9.98 -0.51 -10.98
C LEU A 202 11.12 -0.54 -12.00
N GLU A 203 10.92 -1.20 -13.14
CA GLU A 203 11.91 -1.30 -14.22
C GLU A 203 12.36 0.08 -14.73
N THR A 204 11.44 1.03 -14.86
CA THR A 204 11.75 2.40 -15.28
C THR A 204 12.46 3.18 -14.18
N VAL A 205 12.02 3.04 -12.92
CA VAL A 205 12.69 3.65 -11.76
C VAL A 205 14.16 3.21 -11.69
N LEU A 206 14.44 1.91 -11.84
CA LEU A 206 15.80 1.39 -11.84
C LEU A 206 16.64 1.98 -12.98
N ARG A 207 16.08 2.10 -14.20
CA ARG A 207 16.77 2.71 -15.36
C ARG A 207 17.10 4.19 -15.14
N VAL A 208 16.17 4.94 -14.54
CA VAL A 208 16.33 6.36 -14.19
C VAL A 208 17.48 6.52 -13.19
N LEU A 209 17.54 5.65 -12.18
CA LEU A 209 18.61 5.65 -11.19
C LEU A 209 19.95 5.27 -11.84
N GLU A 210 20.01 4.17 -12.59
CA GLU A 210 21.22 3.73 -13.30
C GLU A 210 21.77 4.83 -14.22
N SER A 211 20.90 5.49 -14.99
CA SER A 211 21.30 6.59 -15.87
C SER A 211 21.83 7.79 -15.11
N LYS A 212 21.27 8.10 -13.94
CA LYS A 212 21.71 9.24 -13.13
C LYS A 212 23.04 8.92 -12.44
N LEU A 213 23.19 7.69 -11.94
CA LEU A 213 24.41 7.18 -11.31
C LEU A 213 25.63 7.22 -12.25
N LYS A 214 25.46 6.87 -13.52
CA LYS A 214 26.54 6.97 -14.53
C LYS A 214 27.06 8.40 -14.75
N ASN A 215 26.29 9.40 -14.37
CA ASN A 215 26.62 10.81 -14.52
C ASN A 215 27.06 11.46 -13.20
N ILE A 216 27.10 10.71 -12.10
CA ILE A 216 27.58 11.20 -10.81
C ILE A 216 29.11 11.11 -10.81
N ASP A 217 29.76 12.22 -10.45
CA ASP A 217 31.20 12.27 -10.32
C ASP A 217 31.62 11.50 -9.05
N ASN A 218 32.27 10.36 -9.23
CA ASN A 218 32.60 9.44 -8.14
C ASN A 218 33.48 10.08 -7.06
N GLU A 219 34.21 11.16 -7.35
CA GLU A 219 35.09 11.83 -6.39
C GLU A 219 34.33 12.61 -5.28
N ILE A 220 33.06 12.95 -5.51
CA ILE A 220 32.25 13.80 -4.61
C ILE A 220 31.40 12.95 -3.63
N VAL A 221 31.48 11.63 -3.78
CA VAL A 221 30.53 10.69 -3.19
C VAL A 221 31.09 10.05 -1.92
N ASP A 222 30.34 10.15 -0.81
CA ASP A 222 30.67 9.49 0.46
C ASP A 222 30.68 7.96 0.34
N GLN A 223 31.46 7.30 1.21
CA GLN A 223 31.62 5.85 1.27
C GLN A 223 30.27 5.12 1.46
N SER A 224 29.37 5.65 2.29
CA SER A 224 28.05 5.06 2.51
C SER A 224 27.17 5.06 1.25
N PHE A 225 27.29 6.10 0.42
CA PHE A 225 26.58 6.21 -0.84
C PHE A 225 27.15 5.24 -1.88
N ARG A 226 28.47 5.05 -1.92
CA ARG A 226 29.10 4.05 -2.80
C ARG A 226 28.63 2.63 -2.46
N GLU A 227 28.59 2.29 -1.19
CA GLU A 227 28.11 0.98 -0.72
C GLU A 227 26.66 0.72 -1.13
N ALA A 228 25.77 1.71 -0.97
CA ALA A 228 24.37 1.59 -1.39
C ALA A 228 24.22 1.38 -2.90
N ILE A 229 25.07 2.02 -3.71
CA ILE A 229 25.09 1.84 -5.17
C ILE A 229 25.61 0.47 -5.56
N ASP A 230 26.75 0.06 -5.01
CA ASP A 230 27.37 -1.23 -5.33
C ASP A 230 26.41 -2.38 -4.98
N GLU A 231 25.71 -2.26 -3.85
CA GLU A 231 24.71 -3.23 -3.43
C GLU A 231 23.50 -3.28 -4.39
N PHE A 232 23.09 -2.12 -4.92
CA PHE A 232 22.01 -1.99 -5.90
C PHE A 232 22.40 -2.56 -7.28
N ILE A 233 23.62 -2.30 -7.75
CA ILE A 233 24.14 -2.83 -9.01
C ILE A 233 24.26 -4.35 -8.93
N ALA A 234 24.86 -4.88 -7.87
CA ALA A 234 25.04 -6.33 -7.68
C ALA A 234 23.68 -7.08 -7.66
N ASP A 235 22.68 -6.52 -6.99
CA ASP A 235 21.32 -7.08 -6.96
C ASP A 235 20.64 -7.03 -8.33
N THR A 236 20.85 -5.96 -9.09
CA THR A 236 20.31 -5.82 -10.45
C THR A 236 20.92 -6.85 -11.40
N GLU A 237 22.23 -7.06 -11.37
CA GLU A 237 22.92 -8.05 -12.22
C GLU A 237 22.55 -9.49 -11.88
N LEU A 238 22.52 -9.84 -10.58
CA LEU A 238 22.13 -11.19 -10.14
C LEU A 238 20.70 -11.56 -10.57
N ARG A 239 19.81 -10.57 -10.71
CA ARG A 239 18.43 -10.76 -11.19
C ARG A 239 18.36 -10.95 -12.70
N LYS A 240 19.18 -10.23 -13.47
CA LYS A 240 19.31 -10.44 -14.92
C LYS A 240 19.76 -11.86 -15.24
N GLU A 241 20.72 -12.40 -14.49
CA GLU A 241 21.26 -13.75 -14.69
C GLU A 241 20.25 -14.87 -14.36
N ARG A 242 19.43 -14.70 -13.33
CA ARG A 242 18.54 -15.78 -12.85
C ARG A 242 17.17 -15.83 -13.54
N GLY A 243 16.82 -14.85 -14.38
CA GLY A 243 15.55 -14.84 -15.14
C GLY A 243 14.28 -14.78 -14.29
N TYR A 244 14.38 -14.56 -12.97
CA TYR A 244 13.23 -14.29 -12.12
C TYR A 244 12.71 -12.88 -12.43
N GLY A 245 11.39 -12.73 -12.55
CA GLY A 245 10.76 -11.41 -12.60
C GLY A 245 11.22 -10.56 -11.41
N PHE A 246 11.32 -9.24 -11.62
CA PHE A 246 11.80 -8.28 -10.63
C PHE A 246 10.97 -8.34 -9.33
N ILE A 247 11.37 -9.15 -8.35
CA ILE A 247 10.80 -9.12 -7.00
C ILE A 247 11.89 -8.55 -6.10
N LEU A 248 11.75 -7.29 -5.69
CA LEU A 248 12.58 -6.73 -4.62
C LEU A 248 12.32 -7.52 -3.34
N HIS A 249 13.37 -8.07 -2.73
CA HIS A 249 13.29 -8.61 -1.37
C HIS A 249 12.78 -7.51 -0.42
N GLU A 250 11.92 -7.88 0.52
CA GLU A 250 11.19 -6.94 1.39
C GLU A 250 12.13 -5.98 2.13
N ASP A 251 13.27 -6.49 2.61
CA ASP A 251 14.27 -5.73 3.36
C ASP A 251 14.99 -4.67 2.49
N ARG A 252 15.02 -4.88 1.17
CA ARG A 252 15.71 -4.02 0.20
C ARG A 252 14.84 -2.90 -0.35
N GLN A 253 13.52 -2.96 -0.12
CA GLN A 253 12.63 -1.92 -0.59
C GLN A 253 12.97 -0.58 0.07
N TYR A 254 13.32 -0.59 1.37
CA TYR A 254 13.66 0.62 2.12
C TYR A 254 14.85 1.37 1.49
N GLY A 255 15.86 0.61 1.04
CA GLY A 255 17.01 1.16 0.35
C GLY A 255 16.70 1.86 -0.98
N LEU A 256 15.57 1.57 -1.65
CA LEU A 256 15.23 2.23 -2.91
C LEU A 256 14.88 3.70 -2.71
N LEU A 257 14.10 4.03 -1.67
CA LEU A 257 13.78 5.42 -1.38
C LEU A 257 14.98 6.18 -0.85
N ASP A 258 15.77 5.53 0.01
CA ASP A 258 17.02 6.09 0.50
C ASP A 258 17.92 6.44 -0.69
N LEU A 259 18.07 5.52 -1.67
CA LEU A 259 18.82 5.76 -2.90
C LEU A 259 18.23 6.89 -3.77
N ILE A 260 16.91 6.97 -3.91
CA ILE A 260 16.26 8.06 -4.65
C ILE A 260 16.50 9.41 -3.94
N ALA A 261 16.37 9.47 -2.62
CA ALA A 261 16.63 10.67 -1.82
C ALA A 261 18.12 11.05 -1.83
N LEU A 262 19.02 10.08 -1.94
CA LEU A 262 20.45 10.32 -2.09
C LEU A 262 20.79 10.94 -3.46
N ILE A 263 20.17 10.44 -4.54
CA ILE A 263 20.51 10.84 -5.92
C ILE A 263 19.79 12.13 -6.36
N TYR A 264 18.58 12.39 -5.87
CA TYR A 264 17.76 13.53 -6.25
C TYR A 264 17.57 14.50 -5.10
N GLU A 265 17.75 15.80 -5.35
CA GLU A 265 17.48 16.85 -4.37
C GLU A 265 15.97 17.00 -4.08
N GLY A 266 15.13 16.91 -5.13
CA GLY A 266 13.68 17.02 -5.04
C GLY A 266 12.96 15.80 -5.63
N PHE A 267 11.84 15.41 -5.00
CA PHE A 267 11.03 14.29 -5.48
C PHE A 267 10.43 14.57 -6.87
N ASP A 268 10.08 15.84 -7.13
CA ASP A 268 9.52 16.24 -8.42
C ASP A 268 10.57 16.18 -9.55
N ASP A 269 11.85 16.36 -9.25
CA ASP A 269 12.95 16.17 -10.21
C ASP A 269 13.09 14.69 -10.60
N PHE A 270 13.03 13.80 -9.60
CA PHE A 270 12.99 12.36 -9.82
C PHE A 270 11.79 11.97 -10.67
N LEU A 271 10.59 12.46 -10.29
CA LEU A 271 9.36 12.16 -11.00
C LEU A 271 9.40 12.69 -12.43
N GLY A 272 9.95 13.89 -12.67
CA GLY A 272 10.13 14.45 -14.00
C GLY A 272 11.05 13.59 -14.89
N HIS A 273 12.17 13.11 -14.34
CA HIS A 273 13.07 12.21 -15.06
C HIS A 273 12.38 10.87 -15.37
N TYR A 274 11.63 10.31 -14.41
CA TYR A 274 10.81 9.12 -14.63
C TYR A 274 9.80 9.32 -15.76
N LEU A 275 9.02 10.40 -15.71
CA LEU A 275 7.97 10.69 -16.70
C LEU A 275 8.52 10.96 -18.10
N SER A 276 9.79 11.37 -18.22
CA SER A 276 10.45 11.50 -19.53
C SER A 276 10.67 10.16 -20.24
N LEU A 277 10.72 9.06 -19.48
CA LEU A 277 10.85 7.70 -20.01
C LEU A 277 9.51 6.95 -20.06
N GLU A 278 8.59 7.28 -19.16
CA GLU A 278 7.29 6.60 -19.05
C GLU A 278 6.16 7.60 -18.72
N SER A 279 5.37 7.95 -19.73
CA SER A 279 4.28 8.92 -19.64
C SER A 279 2.90 8.30 -19.29
N GLY A 280 2.83 6.97 -19.14
CA GLY A 280 1.58 6.21 -19.12
C GLY A 280 1.34 5.34 -17.88
N SER A 281 1.67 5.84 -16.69
CA SER A 281 1.54 5.09 -15.43
C SER A 281 0.09 4.81 -15.02
N ALA A 282 -0.20 3.55 -14.68
CA ALA A 282 -1.52 3.13 -14.20
C ALA A 282 -1.87 3.76 -12.85
N LEU A 283 -3.16 4.09 -12.66
CA LEU A 283 -3.67 4.58 -11.37
C LEU A 283 -3.55 3.50 -10.29
N ILE A 284 -3.21 3.91 -9.07
CA ILE A 284 -3.05 2.99 -7.93
C ILE A 284 -4.37 2.29 -7.57
N ASP A 285 -5.46 3.04 -7.57
CA ASP A 285 -6.79 2.54 -7.17
C ASP A 285 -7.37 1.50 -8.14
N SER A 286 -6.91 1.50 -9.40
CA SER A 286 -7.28 0.48 -10.40
C SER A 286 -6.87 -0.93 -9.98
N CYS A 287 -5.87 -1.07 -9.10
CA CYS A 287 -5.37 -2.34 -8.60
C CYS A 287 -6.00 -2.75 -7.25
N TRP A 288 -6.90 -1.93 -6.67
CA TRP A 288 -7.44 -2.20 -5.34
C TRP A 288 -8.43 -3.36 -5.32
N SER A 289 -9.13 -3.64 -6.41
CA SER A 289 -10.04 -4.78 -6.50
C SER A 289 -9.34 -6.11 -6.79
N THR A 290 -8.00 -6.15 -6.87
CA THR A 290 -7.26 -7.34 -7.28
C THR A 290 -6.32 -7.82 -6.19
N TYR A 291 -6.33 -9.12 -5.91
CA TYR A 291 -5.36 -9.78 -5.03
C TYR A 291 -4.75 -11.02 -5.70
N GLN A 292 -3.54 -11.37 -5.28
CA GLN A 292 -2.83 -12.55 -5.76
C GLN A 292 -3.10 -13.73 -4.83
N ILE A 293 -3.29 -14.91 -5.42
CA ILE A 293 -3.23 -16.19 -4.71
C ILE A 293 -1.88 -16.79 -5.04
N ARG A 294 -1.05 -17.09 -4.03
CA ARG A 294 0.22 -17.78 -4.27
C ARG A 294 -0.10 -19.21 -4.69
N SER A 295 0.35 -19.57 -5.88
CA SER A 295 0.49 -20.95 -6.33
C SER A 295 1.96 -21.15 -6.61
N ASP A 296 2.49 -22.33 -6.29
CA ASP A 296 3.92 -22.63 -6.29
C ASP A 296 4.58 -22.52 -7.68
N TYR A 297 3.79 -22.28 -8.73
CA TYR A 297 4.25 -22.28 -10.12
C TYR A 297 3.80 -21.08 -10.96
N PHE A 298 2.70 -20.39 -10.60
CA PHE A 298 2.14 -19.31 -11.40
C PHE A 298 1.45 -18.25 -10.56
N ASP A 299 1.44 -17.02 -11.05
CA ASP A 299 0.71 -15.93 -10.43
C ASP A 299 -0.77 -15.98 -10.83
N HIS A 300 -1.59 -16.40 -9.88
CA HIS A 300 -3.04 -16.34 -10.00
C HIS A 300 -3.55 -15.06 -9.38
N TYR A 301 -4.47 -14.40 -10.07
CA TYR A 301 -5.13 -13.20 -9.59
C TYR A 301 -6.62 -13.41 -9.48
N ILE A 302 -7.20 -12.80 -8.45
CA ILE A 302 -8.64 -12.66 -8.28
C ILE A 302 -8.97 -11.18 -8.30
N GLU A 303 -9.88 -10.78 -9.18
CA GLU A 303 -10.48 -9.45 -9.22
C GLU A 303 -11.91 -9.51 -8.68
N GLU A 304 -12.20 -8.75 -7.62
CA GLU A 304 -13.53 -8.65 -7.02
C GLU A 304 -14.38 -7.63 -7.79
N ASP A 305 -15.48 -8.11 -8.38
CA ASP A 305 -16.50 -7.27 -9.01
C ASP A 305 -17.69 -7.08 -8.05
N TYR A 306 -17.64 -5.98 -7.33
CA TYR A 306 -18.68 -5.59 -6.37
C TYR A 306 -20.01 -5.20 -7.03
N ARG A 307 -20.06 -4.87 -8.33
CA ARG A 307 -21.32 -4.55 -9.01
C ARG A 307 -22.19 -5.79 -9.12
N HIS A 308 -21.56 -6.92 -9.44
CA HIS A 308 -22.25 -8.20 -9.61
C HIS A 308 -22.16 -9.10 -8.36
N GLY A 309 -21.27 -8.77 -7.41
CA GLY A 309 -20.98 -9.58 -6.23
C GLY A 309 -20.30 -10.90 -6.62
N VAL A 310 -19.39 -10.83 -7.60
CA VAL A 310 -18.65 -11.99 -8.12
C VAL A 310 -17.16 -11.72 -8.08
N ALA A 311 -16.36 -12.77 -8.26
CA ALA A 311 -14.91 -12.68 -8.36
C ALA A 311 -14.45 -13.32 -9.68
N LEU A 312 -13.58 -12.62 -10.41
CA LEU A 312 -13.01 -13.06 -11.67
C LEU A 312 -11.60 -13.59 -11.43
N TRP A 313 -11.36 -14.84 -11.82
CA TRP A 313 -10.04 -15.45 -11.73
C TRP A 313 -9.28 -15.28 -13.04
N SER A 314 -8.01 -14.89 -12.96
CA SER A 314 -7.11 -14.77 -14.10
C SER A 314 -5.71 -15.31 -13.80
N LEU A 315 -4.98 -15.62 -14.87
CA LEU A 315 -3.60 -16.11 -14.85
C LEU A 315 -2.77 -15.20 -15.77
N ARG A 316 -1.59 -14.73 -15.31
CA ARG A 316 -0.59 -14.11 -16.19
C ARG A 316 0.52 -15.10 -16.55
N ASP A 317 1.27 -14.79 -17.62
CA ASP A 317 2.44 -15.54 -18.10
C ASP A 317 2.15 -16.99 -18.53
N PHE A 318 1.05 -17.17 -19.28
CA PHE A 318 0.69 -18.45 -19.91
C PHE A 318 1.74 -18.99 -20.88
N ASP A 319 2.65 -18.16 -21.39
CA ASP A 319 3.67 -18.61 -22.35
C ASP A 319 4.74 -19.52 -21.73
N HIS A 320 5.09 -19.35 -20.45
CA HIS A 320 5.95 -20.30 -19.74
C HIS A 320 5.22 -21.62 -19.41
N TYR A 321 3.90 -21.58 -19.24
CA TYR A 321 3.07 -22.77 -19.07
C TYR A 321 3.12 -23.71 -20.30
N LYS A 322 3.26 -23.15 -21.51
CA LYS A 322 3.39 -23.96 -22.74
C LYS A 322 4.65 -24.83 -22.76
N ALA A 323 5.72 -24.41 -22.07
CA ALA A 323 7.04 -25.05 -22.10
C ALA A 323 7.32 -25.98 -20.91
N HIS A 324 6.43 -26.05 -19.91
CA HIS A 324 6.70 -26.76 -18.65
C HIS A 324 6.58 -28.29 -18.78
N SER A 325 7.52 -29.04 -18.19
CA SER A 325 7.63 -30.51 -18.26
C SER A 325 6.50 -31.25 -17.53
N LEU A 326 5.82 -30.58 -16.59
CA LEU A 326 4.61 -31.06 -15.88
C LEU A 326 3.32 -30.94 -16.70
N ARG A 327 3.43 -30.89 -18.03
CA ARG A 327 2.30 -30.99 -18.96
C ARG A 327 1.69 -32.39 -18.88
N ASP A 328 1.09 -32.70 -17.75
CA ASP A 328 0.35 -33.92 -17.56
C ASP A 328 -0.75 -33.93 -18.62
N ARG A 329 -0.62 -34.89 -19.54
CA ARG A 329 -1.30 -34.95 -20.84
C ARG A 329 -2.76 -35.33 -20.69
N ARG A 330 -3.56 -34.53 -19.97
CA ARG A 330 -5.01 -34.72 -19.91
C ARG A 330 -5.71 -33.39 -20.10
N PRO A 331 -6.52 -33.23 -21.17
CA PRO A 331 -7.45 -32.12 -21.26
C PRO A 331 -8.32 -32.11 -20.00
N ARG A 332 -8.35 -30.99 -19.26
CA ARG A 332 -9.43 -30.74 -18.31
C ARG A 332 -10.68 -30.42 -19.14
N LEU A 333 -11.51 -31.43 -19.35
CA LEU A 333 -12.83 -31.29 -19.96
C LEU A 333 -13.74 -30.50 -19.00
N TYR A 334 -14.02 -29.25 -19.35
CA TYR A 334 -15.07 -28.48 -18.68
C TYR A 334 -16.42 -28.84 -19.27
N ARG A 335 -17.41 -29.11 -18.41
CA ARG A 335 -18.77 -29.57 -18.78
C ARG A 335 -19.54 -28.64 -19.74
N CYS A 336 -19.11 -27.39 -19.94
CA CYS A 336 -19.79 -26.45 -20.83
C CYS A 336 -19.46 -26.64 -22.31
N CYS A 337 -18.38 -27.34 -22.64
CA CYS A 337 -18.01 -27.62 -24.02
C CYS A 337 -18.58 -28.99 -24.40
N ASN A 338 -19.70 -28.97 -25.14
CA ASN A 338 -20.38 -30.14 -25.66
C ASN A 338 -19.41 -31.08 -26.41
N VAL A 339 -19.05 -32.20 -25.79
CA VAL A 339 -18.59 -33.39 -26.52
C VAL A 339 -19.44 -34.56 -26.04
N ALA A 340 -20.12 -35.21 -26.99
CA ALA A 340 -20.96 -36.36 -26.74
C ALA A 340 -20.10 -37.60 -26.46
N ASP A 341 -20.38 -38.24 -25.31
CA ASP A 341 -20.08 -39.63 -24.95
C ASP A 341 -18.61 -40.07 -24.91
N SER A 342 -18.14 -40.96 -24.03
CA SER A 342 -18.78 -41.99 -23.24
C SER A 342 -17.78 -42.44 -22.17
N ARG A 343 -18.31 -42.91 -21.02
CA ARG A 343 -17.78 -43.99 -20.13
C ARG A 343 -17.84 -43.65 -18.64
N ARG A 344 -18.65 -44.50 -17.99
CA ARG A 344 -18.68 -44.91 -16.57
C ARG A 344 -19.25 -43.90 -15.58
N ASP A 345 -20.24 -44.41 -14.85
CA ASP A 345 -21.00 -43.80 -13.75
C ASP A 345 -20.11 -43.21 -12.66
N LEU A 346 -19.56 -42.03 -12.93
CA LEU A 346 -19.15 -41.08 -11.90
C LEU A 346 -20.26 -40.04 -11.80
N ARG A 347 -21.43 -40.46 -11.32
CA ARG A 347 -22.51 -39.54 -10.94
C ARG A 347 -22.10 -38.77 -9.69
N PHE A 348 -21.20 -37.82 -9.86
CA PHE A 348 -21.02 -36.76 -8.89
C PHE A 348 -22.24 -35.86 -8.98
N SER A 349 -23.08 -35.93 -7.96
CA SER A 349 -24.22 -35.05 -7.76
C SER A 349 -23.67 -33.61 -7.69
N PRO A 350 -24.09 -32.68 -8.58
CA PRO A 350 -23.73 -31.28 -8.43
C PRO A 350 -24.27 -30.82 -7.08
N ARG A 351 -23.37 -30.61 -6.12
CA ARG A 351 -23.72 -29.87 -4.91
C ARG A 351 -23.71 -28.41 -5.32
N LEU A 352 -24.85 -27.73 -5.13
CA LEU A 352 -24.86 -26.28 -5.03
C LEU A 352 -23.78 -25.94 -4.00
N VAL A 353 -22.76 -25.16 -4.40
CA VAL A 353 -21.78 -24.67 -3.44
C VAL A 353 -22.58 -23.83 -2.45
N LYS A 354 -22.80 -24.37 -1.26
CA LYS A 354 -23.47 -23.64 -0.17
C LYS A 354 -22.69 -22.35 0.00
N ALA A 355 -23.34 -21.22 -0.28
CA ALA A 355 -22.84 -19.85 -0.16
C ALA A 355 -21.32 -19.75 -0.23
N SER A 356 -20.77 -19.56 -1.44
CA SER A 356 -19.35 -19.28 -1.63
C SER A 356 -18.97 -18.06 -0.80
N LEU A 357 -18.36 -18.30 0.37
CA LEU A 357 -17.83 -17.29 1.26
C LEU A 357 -16.33 -17.12 1.03
N PRO A 358 -15.83 -15.86 1.12
CA PRO A 358 -16.62 -14.67 1.39
C PRO A 358 -17.38 -14.24 0.12
N ALA A 359 -18.69 -14.05 0.24
CA ALA A 359 -19.50 -13.52 -0.85
C ALA A 359 -19.02 -12.10 -1.11
N VAL A 360 -18.55 -11.81 -2.33
CA VAL A 360 -18.15 -10.45 -2.70
C VAL A 360 -19.38 -9.56 -2.48
N PRO A 361 -19.29 -8.55 -1.58
CA PRO A 361 -20.46 -7.76 -1.22
C PRO A 361 -20.93 -6.95 -2.42
N ARG A 362 -22.24 -6.88 -2.63
CA ARG A 362 -22.84 -6.07 -3.70
C ARG A 362 -22.94 -4.60 -3.30
N LEU A 363 -22.62 -3.71 -4.22
CA LEU A 363 -22.82 -2.27 -4.04
C LEU A 363 -24.28 -1.96 -3.73
N GLY A 364 -24.52 -1.13 -2.71
CA GLY A 364 -25.87 -0.75 -2.25
C GLY A 364 -26.49 -1.66 -1.18
N ALA A 365 -25.92 -2.82 -0.87
CA ALA A 365 -26.39 -3.65 0.25
C ALA A 365 -25.94 -3.11 1.63
N THR A 366 -24.85 -2.34 1.68
CA THR A 366 -24.25 -1.77 2.91
C THR A 366 -24.10 -0.25 2.87
N GLY A 367 -24.68 0.44 1.88
CA GLY A 367 -24.53 1.90 1.70
C GLY A 367 -23.16 2.35 1.17
N TRP A 368 -22.27 1.44 0.81
CA TRP A 368 -20.96 1.72 0.23
C TRP A 368 -20.96 1.55 -1.30
N ALA A 369 -20.36 2.52 -2.00
CA ALA A 369 -20.08 2.46 -3.44
C ALA A 369 -18.64 2.95 -3.71
N PRO A 370 -17.74 2.11 -4.27
CA PRO A 370 -16.48 2.57 -4.81
C PRO A 370 -16.80 3.42 -6.05
N VAL A 371 -16.24 4.61 -6.08
CA VAL A 371 -16.22 5.43 -7.30
C VAL A 371 -15.30 4.71 -8.27
N THR A 372 -15.88 3.87 -9.12
CA THR A 372 -15.15 3.19 -10.19
C THR A 372 -15.12 4.14 -11.38
N THR A 373 -14.06 4.92 -11.51
CA THR A 373 -13.78 5.71 -12.72
C THR A 373 -13.35 4.75 -13.83
N SER A 374 -14.32 4.06 -14.44
CA SER A 374 -14.07 3.35 -15.70
C SER A 374 -13.94 4.37 -16.83
N ARG A 375 -12.72 4.83 -17.15
CA ARG A 375 -12.43 5.27 -18.50
C ARG A 375 -11.85 4.07 -19.25
N SER A 376 -12.67 3.49 -20.11
CA SER A 376 -12.27 2.41 -20.99
C SER A 376 -11.07 2.84 -21.85
N LEU A 377 -9.96 2.12 -21.70
CA LEU A 377 -8.89 2.05 -22.68
C LEU A 377 -9.44 1.27 -23.89
N LEU A 378 -10.18 1.92 -24.79
CA LEU A 378 -10.42 1.51 -26.18
C LEU A 378 -11.35 2.53 -26.88
N GLY A 379 -10.84 3.13 -27.94
CA GLY A 379 -11.65 3.76 -29.00
C GLY A 379 -11.72 5.28 -28.97
N ASN A 380 -10.73 5.95 -29.55
CA ASN A 380 -11.00 7.04 -30.49
C ASN A 380 -9.77 7.25 -31.38
N ARG A 381 -9.69 6.46 -32.45
CA ARG A 381 -9.02 6.86 -33.68
C ARG A 381 -10.11 7.21 -34.71
N SER A 382 -9.94 8.40 -35.29
CA SER A 382 -10.48 8.93 -36.55
C SER A 382 -11.99 9.09 -36.73
N SER A 383 -12.44 10.35 -36.82
CA SER A 383 -12.81 10.91 -38.13
C SER A 383 -12.61 12.44 -38.12
N ILE A 384 -11.55 12.87 -38.81
CA ILE A 384 -11.48 14.20 -39.43
C ILE A 384 -12.30 14.11 -40.73
N ASP A 385 -12.95 15.22 -41.06
CA ASP A 385 -13.69 15.54 -42.29
C ASP A 385 -15.09 14.92 -42.47
N ASP A 386 -16.12 15.73 -42.20
CA ASP A 386 -16.98 16.18 -43.29
C ASP A 386 -17.69 17.51 -42.97
N THR A 387 -17.41 18.48 -43.85
CA THR A 387 -18.13 19.72 -44.09
C THR A 387 -19.65 19.54 -44.17
N CYS A 388 -20.45 20.46 -43.61
CA CYS A 388 -21.22 21.44 -44.39
C CYS A 388 -22.08 22.36 -43.51
N ALA A 389 -22.21 23.60 -43.97
CA ALA A 389 -23.02 24.67 -43.43
C ALA A 389 -24.54 24.43 -43.56
N ARG A 390 -25.32 25.39 -42.98
CA ARG A 390 -26.78 25.62 -42.98
C ARG A 390 -27.43 25.12 -41.68
N GLN A 391 -28.29 25.85 -40.96
CA GLN A 391 -29.25 26.93 -41.26
C GLN A 391 -29.31 27.86 -40.04
N LEU A 392 -29.33 29.20 -40.16
CA LEU A 392 -30.54 30.03 -40.28
C LEU A 392 -31.72 29.56 -39.41
N GLN A 393 -31.80 30.09 -38.19
CA GLN A 393 -32.92 30.95 -37.72
C GLN A 393 -32.53 31.67 -36.44
#